data_AF-A0A6P3QGY5-F1
#
_entry.id   AF-A0A6P3QGY5-F1
#
_cell.length_a   1.000
_cell.length_b   1.000
_cell.length_c   1.000
_cell.angle_alpha   90.00
_cell.angle_beta   90.00
_cell.angle_gamma   90.00
#
_symmetry.space_group_name_H-M   'P 1'
#
loop_
_entity.id
_entity.type
_entity.pdbx_description
1 polymer ?
#
loop_
_entity_poly.entity_id
_entity_poly.type
_entity_poly.pdbx_seq_one_letter_code
_entity_poly.pdbx_strand_id
1 'polypeptide(L)'
;MENGAVYRATTEEHPAPARGARSGLAAYFFLGRLKLPQRVLKLLQLLLSLLAFICEEVVSQCTLCGGLYFFEFVSCSAFLLSLLILIVYCTPVYDRVDAVKVKSSDFYITVGIGLVFLLASIIFVSTHDRTSAEFAATVFGFLASITFLLDFLIMFYEKRQESQLRKPEPTTKTENVTEPLNA
;
A
#
# COMPACT_ATOMS: atom_id res chain seq x y z
N MET A 1 56.19 40.15 -26.88
CA MET A 1 56.66 38.75 -26.94
C MET A 1 55.70 37.92 -26.11
N GLU A 2 54.93 37.10 -26.82
CA GLU A 2 54.27 35.84 -26.40
C GLU A 2 53.61 35.76 -25.02
N ASN A 3 52.37 36.26 -24.92
CA ASN A 3 51.42 35.76 -23.95
C ASN A 3 50.55 34.71 -24.65
N GLY A 4 51.00 33.46 -24.55
CA GLY A 4 50.24 32.28 -24.98
C GLY A 4 49.03 32.01 -24.09
N ALA A 5 48.08 31.26 -24.65
CA ALA A 5 46.82 30.76 -24.07
C ALA A 5 45.59 31.69 -24.16
N VAL A 6 45.12 31.95 -25.39
CA VAL A 6 43.77 32.47 -25.67
C VAL A 6 42.94 31.44 -26.45
N TYR A 7 42.94 30.19 -26.00
CA TYR A 7 41.92 29.20 -26.37
C TYR A 7 41.58 28.38 -25.13
N ARG A 8 40.47 28.74 -24.46
CA ARG A 8 39.77 27.79 -23.59
C ARG A 8 38.98 26.85 -24.49
N ALA A 9 39.16 25.55 -24.31
CA ALA A 9 38.34 24.54 -24.95
C ALA A 9 36.89 24.65 -24.42
N THR A 10 35.95 25.06 -25.28
CA THR A 10 34.50 25.03 -25.02
C THR A 10 33.92 23.65 -25.28
N THR A 11 34.53 22.62 -24.72
CA THR A 11 33.91 21.30 -24.65
C THR A 11 33.56 21.06 -23.19
N GLU A 12 32.41 21.59 -22.76
CA GLU A 12 31.74 21.00 -21.61
C GLU A 12 31.45 19.55 -21.99
N GLU A 13 32.14 18.61 -21.34
CA GLU A 13 31.67 17.24 -21.33
C GLU A 13 30.29 17.25 -20.67
N HIS A 14 29.26 17.13 -21.50
CA HIS A 14 27.95 16.72 -21.05
C HIS A 14 28.16 15.46 -20.22
N PRO A 15 27.77 15.39 -18.94
CA PRO A 15 27.90 14.16 -18.18
C PRO A 15 26.95 13.14 -18.79
N ALA A 16 27.47 12.36 -19.74
CA ALA A 16 26.87 11.10 -20.10
C ALA A 16 26.77 10.29 -18.81
N PRO A 17 25.61 9.69 -18.49
CA PRO A 17 25.50 8.83 -17.32
C PRO A 17 26.30 7.56 -17.58
N ALA A 18 27.57 7.59 -17.22
CA ALA A 18 28.42 6.42 -17.20
C ALA A 18 28.10 5.60 -15.95
N ARG A 19 27.86 4.30 -16.20
CA ARG A 19 27.83 3.18 -15.26
C ARG A 19 26.54 2.97 -14.47
N GLY A 20 25.72 2.10 -15.04
CA GLY A 20 24.71 1.37 -14.30
C GLY A 20 23.89 0.45 -15.18
N ALA A 21 24.52 -0.40 -16.00
CA ALA A 21 23.83 -1.52 -16.66
C ALA A 21 23.50 -2.61 -15.62
N ARG A 22 22.74 -2.23 -14.58
CA ARG A 22 22.15 -3.13 -13.60
C ARG A 22 20.70 -2.72 -13.41
N SER A 23 19.84 -3.57 -13.96
CA SER A 23 18.45 -3.77 -13.55
C SER A 23 17.43 -2.78 -14.13
N GLY A 24 17.05 -3.02 -15.39
CA GLY A 24 15.83 -2.46 -15.98
C GLY A 24 14.56 -2.83 -15.21
N LEU A 25 14.58 -3.87 -14.35
CA LEU A 25 13.48 -4.20 -13.44
C LEU A 25 13.52 -3.38 -12.12
N ALA A 26 14.71 -3.02 -11.61
CA ALA A 26 14.83 -2.13 -10.45
C ALA A 26 14.55 -0.66 -10.79
N ALA A 27 14.67 -0.28 -12.07
CA ALA A 27 14.26 1.04 -12.55
C ALA A 27 12.73 1.20 -12.62
N TYR A 28 11.98 0.10 -12.83
CA TYR A 28 10.50 0.11 -12.87
C TYR A 28 9.88 -0.04 -11.48
N PHE A 29 10.45 -0.87 -10.61
CA PHE A 29 10.00 -0.97 -9.23
C PHE A 29 10.65 0.12 -8.39
N PHE A 30 10.09 1.33 -8.45
CA PHE A 30 10.39 2.40 -7.49
C PHE A 30 9.74 2.05 -6.14
N LEU A 31 10.18 0.93 -5.56
CA LEU A 31 9.67 0.41 -4.31
C LEU A 31 9.74 1.53 -3.27
N GLY A 32 10.81 2.34 -3.29
CA GLY A 32 11.16 3.48 -2.43
C GLY A 32 10.08 4.44 -1.91
N ARG A 33 8.87 4.49 -2.49
CA ARG A 33 7.84 5.51 -2.18
C ARG A 33 7.00 5.26 -0.94
N LEU A 34 6.80 4.00 -0.53
CA LEU A 34 5.98 3.64 0.65
C LEU A 34 6.85 3.37 1.89
N LYS A 35 6.35 3.54 3.11
CA LYS A 35 7.07 3.11 4.31
C LYS A 35 7.34 1.60 4.23
N LEU A 36 8.57 1.16 4.55
CA LEU A 36 8.96 -0.26 4.57
C LEU A 36 7.92 -1.18 5.26
N PRO A 37 7.36 -0.82 6.45
CA PRO A 37 6.33 -1.64 7.09
C PRO A 37 5.04 -1.79 6.26
N GLN A 38 4.55 -0.71 5.64
CA GLN A 38 3.34 -0.78 4.80
C GLN A 38 3.56 -1.66 3.57
N ARG A 39 4.74 -1.63 2.96
CA ARG A 39 5.04 -2.53 1.83
C ARG A 39 5.03 -3.99 2.22
N VAL A 40 5.66 -4.31 3.36
CA VAL A 40 5.69 -5.68 3.87
C VAL A 40 4.27 -6.16 4.17
N LEU A 41 3.42 -5.31 4.74
CA LEU A 41 2.02 -5.65 4.99
C LEU A 41 1.21 -5.86 3.71
N LYS A 42 1.31 -4.96 2.72
CA LYS A 42 0.64 -5.14 1.42
C LYS A 42 1.10 -6.41 0.71
N LEU A 43 2.40 -6.72 0.77
CA LEU A 43 2.94 -7.95 0.20
C LEU A 43 2.44 -9.19 0.95
N LEU A 44 2.46 -9.15 2.28
CA LEU A 44 1.99 -10.25 3.12
C LEU A 44 0.49 -10.51 2.89
N GLN A 45 -0.30 -9.45 2.79
CA GLN A 45 -1.72 -9.52 2.47
C GLN A 45 -1.97 -10.17 1.10
N LEU A 46 -1.18 -9.81 0.09
CA LEU A 46 -1.23 -10.43 -1.24
C LEU A 46 -0.86 -11.91 -1.19
N LEU A 47 0.20 -12.27 -0.46
CA LEU A 47 0.64 -13.66 -0.33
C LEU A 47 -0.39 -14.50 0.43
N LEU A 48 -0.92 -14.00 1.55
CA LEU A 48 -1.89 -14.72 2.38
C LEU A 48 -3.25 -14.87 1.68
N SER A 49 -3.72 -13.85 0.96
CA SER A 49 -4.95 -13.96 0.15
C SER A 49 -4.78 -14.94 -1.02
N LEU A 50 -3.61 -14.97 -1.65
CA LEU A 50 -3.28 -15.96 -2.68
C LEU A 50 -3.22 -17.38 -2.11
N LEU A 51 -2.58 -17.56 -0.95
CA LEU A 51 -2.52 -18.85 -0.25
C LEU A 51 -3.92 -19.33 0.13
N ALA A 52 -4.77 -18.44 0.67
CA ALA A 52 -6.16 -18.76 0.97
C ALA A 52 -6.93 -19.21 -0.29
N PHE A 53 -6.76 -18.50 -1.42
CA PHE A 53 -7.37 -18.86 -2.70
C PHE A 53 -6.86 -20.21 -3.25
N ILE A 54 -5.56 -20.47 -3.23
CA ILE A 54 -4.99 -21.75 -3.70
C ILE A 54 -5.43 -22.90 -2.79
N CYS A 55 -5.41 -22.70 -1.48
CA CYS A 55 -5.85 -23.74 -0.54
C CYS A 55 -7.32 -24.11 -0.74
N GLU A 56 -8.16 -23.14 -1.09
CA GLU A 56 -9.57 -23.33 -1.41
C GLU A 56 -9.77 -24.09 -2.74
N GLU A 57 -9.09 -23.67 -3.81
CA GLU A 57 -9.18 -24.30 -5.14
C GLU A 57 -8.75 -25.78 -5.13
N VAL A 58 -7.84 -26.14 -4.21
CA VAL A 58 -7.36 -27.52 -4.03
C VAL A 58 -8.39 -28.40 -3.30
N VAL A 59 -9.41 -27.82 -2.66
CA VAL A 59 -10.51 -28.57 -2.01
C VAL A 59 -11.44 -29.14 -3.08
N SER A 60 -11.30 -30.44 -3.36
CA SER A 60 -12.07 -31.17 -4.39
C SER A 60 -13.37 -31.83 -3.89
N GLN A 61 -13.71 -31.67 -2.61
CA GLN A 61 -14.88 -32.28 -1.96
C GLN A 61 -15.54 -31.25 -1.06
N CYS A 62 -16.79 -30.88 -1.33
CA CYS A 62 -17.53 -29.91 -0.51
C CYS A 62 -18.96 -30.41 -0.30
N THR A 63 -19.43 -30.52 0.95
CA THR A 63 -20.83 -30.88 1.23
C THR A 63 -21.76 -29.66 1.20
N LEU A 64 -21.21 -28.45 1.39
CA LEU A 64 -21.95 -27.18 1.45
C LEU A 64 -21.22 -26.08 0.65
N CYS A 65 -21.23 -26.23 -0.69
CA CYS A 65 -20.44 -25.39 -1.61
C CYS A 65 -20.74 -23.88 -1.54
N GLY A 66 -21.84 -23.45 -0.92
CA GLY A 66 -22.21 -22.03 -0.84
C GLY A 66 -21.21 -21.18 -0.05
N GLY A 67 -20.65 -21.71 1.05
CA GLY A 67 -19.63 -21.01 1.84
C GLY A 67 -18.31 -20.89 1.10
N LEU A 68 -17.92 -21.95 0.39
CA LEU A 68 -16.71 -21.98 -0.45
C LEU A 68 -16.78 -20.95 -1.58
N TYR A 69 -17.83 -20.97 -2.40
CA TYR A 69 -17.94 -20.04 -3.53
C TYR A 69 -17.92 -18.57 -3.10
N PHE A 70 -18.50 -18.26 -1.93
CA PHE A 70 -18.43 -16.92 -1.37
C PHE A 70 -17.01 -16.56 -0.94
N PHE A 71 -16.32 -17.47 -0.26
CA PHE A 71 -14.94 -17.28 0.16
C PHE A 71 -13.96 -17.19 -1.02
N GLU A 72 -14.15 -18.00 -2.06
CA GLU A 72 -13.42 -17.97 -3.33
C GLU A 72 -13.55 -16.61 -4.02
N PHE A 73 -14.79 -16.13 -4.20
CA PHE A 73 -15.05 -14.85 -4.83
C PHE A 73 -14.37 -13.70 -4.07
N VAL A 74 -14.50 -13.71 -2.74
CA VAL A 74 -13.94 -12.67 -1.89
C VAL A 74 -12.41 -12.74 -1.85
N SER A 75 -11.82 -13.94 -1.78
CA SER A 75 -10.38 -14.13 -1.75
C SER A 75 -9.71 -13.75 -3.07
N CYS A 76 -10.31 -14.13 -4.21
CA CYS A 76 -9.88 -13.70 -5.53
C CYS A 76 -9.97 -12.17 -5.68
N SER A 77 -11.09 -11.57 -5.28
CA SER A 77 -11.26 -10.11 -5.30
C SER A 77 -10.21 -9.41 -4.43
N ALA A 78 -9.93 -9.94 -3.24
CA ALA A 78 -8.93 -9.40 -2.32
C ALA A 78 -7.51 -9.50 -2.87
N PHE A 79 -7.18 -10.62 -3.50
CA PHE A 79 -5.90 -10.80 -4.18
C PHE A 79 -5.75 -9.80 -5.33
N LEU A 80 -6.74 -9.71 -6.23
CA LEU A 80 -6.69 -8.82 -7.39
C LEU A 80 -6.62 -7.35 -7.00
N LEU A 81 -7.40 -6.93 -5.98
CA LEU A 81 -7.37 -5.55 -5.50
C LEU A 81 -6.05 -5.23 -4.78
N SER A 82 -5.50 -6.15 -3.99
CA SER A 82 -4.19 -5.98 -3.36
C SER A 82 -3.07 -5.88 -4.41
N LEU A 83 -3.13 -6.71 -5.46
CA LEU A 83 -2.20 -6.68 -6.58
C LEU A 83 -2.33 -5.37 -7.36
N LEU A 84 -3.55 -4.92 -7.65
CA LEU A 84 -3.81 -3.66 -8.33
C LEU A 84 -3.22 -2.47 -7.57
N ILE A 85 -3.48 -2.40 -6.26
CA ILE A 85 -2.92 -1.37 -5.38
C ILE A 85 -1.39 -1.41 -5.40
N LEU A 86 -0.80 -2.61 -5.28
CA LEU A 86 0.65 -2.78 -5.33
C LEU A 86 1.22 -2.29 -6.66
N ILE A 87 0.58 -2.63 -7.79
CA ILE A 87 1.00 -2.17 -9.12
C ILE A 87 0.92 -0.65 -9.20
N VAL A 88 -0.16 -0.02 -8.74
CA VAL A 88 -0.33 1.44 -8.74
C VAL A 88 0.79 2.12 -7.95
N TYR A 89 1.16 1.59 -6.79
CA TYR A 89 2.27 2.13 -5.99
C TYR A 89 3.64 1.88 -6.62
N CYS A 90 3.81 0.80 -7.38
CA CYS A 90 5.08 0.47 -8.05
C CYS A 90 5.24 1.21 -9.38
N THR A 91 4.16 1.62 -10.04
CA THR A 91 4.20 2.30 -11.33
C THR A 91 4.29 3.82 -11.19
N PRO A 92 4.88 4.52 -12.18
CA PRO A 92 4.91 6.00 -12.21
C PRO A 92 3.53 6.63 -12.39
N VAL A 93 2.47 5.83 -12.55
CA VAL A 93 1.07 6.28 -12.53
C VAL A 93 0.76 6.99 -11.21
N TYR A 94 1.37 6.56 -10.09
CA TYR A 94 1.22 7.26 -8.81
C TYR A 94 1.61 8.73 -8.88
N ASP A 95 2.67 9.08 -9.62
CA ASP A 95 3.12 10.49 -9.74
C ASP A 95 2.18 11.33 -10.63
N ARG A 96 1.28 10.69 -11.38
CA ARG A 96 0.27 11.35 -12.21
C ARG A 96 -1.05 11.57 -11.49
N VAL A 97 -1.25 10.95 -10.33
CA VAL A 97 -2.49 11.00 -9.55
C VAL A 97 -2.21 11.64 -8.20
N ASP A 98 -3.14 12.46 -7.69
CA ASP A 98 -2.95 13.10 -6.39
C ASP A 98 -2.69 12.08 -5.28
N ALA A 99 -1.50 12.13 -4.67
CA ALA A 99 -1.08 11.21 -3.61
C ALA A 99 -2.09 11.14 -2.45
N VAL A 100 -2.73 12.26 -2.12
CA VAL A 100 -3.77 12.35 -1.08
C VAL A 100 -5.01 11.52 -1.46
N LYS A 101 -5.43 11.60 -2.73
CA LYS A 101 -6.58 10.88 -3.24
C LYS A 101 -6.30 9.38 -3.30
N VAL A 102 -5.11 8.98 -3.76
CA VAL A 102 -4.68 7.58 -3.79
C VAL A 102 -4.64 6.99 -2.37
N LYS A 103 -4.02 7.68 -1.41
CA LYS A 103 -3.98 7.25 0.01
C LYS A 103 -5.38 7.12 0.62
N SER A 104 -6.29 8.05 0.30
CA SER A 104 -7.67 7.97 0.77
C SER A 104 -8.43 6.79 0.15
N SER A 105 -8.21 6.51 -1.14
CA SER A 105 -8.82 5.39 -1.85
C SER A 105 -8.30 4.05 -1.32
N ASP A 106 -6.99 3.94 -1.12
CA ASP A 106 -6.34 2.77 -0.53
C ASP A 106 -6.91 2.46 0.86
N PHE A 107 -7.14 3.48 1.69
CA PHE A 107 -7.81 3.32 2.98
C PHE A 107 -9.22 2.71 2.84
N TYR A 108 -10.06 3.26 1.97
CA TYR A 108 -11.43 2.74 1.79
C TYR A 108 -11.44 1.33 1.18
N ILE A 109 -10.54 1.05 0.23
CA ILE A 109 -10.43 -0.27 -0.39
C ILE A 109 -9.98 -1.30 0.65
N THR A 110 -8.92 -1.02 1.43
CA THR A 110 -8.46 -1.92 2.50
C THR A 110 -9.56 -2.16 3.54
N VAL A 111 -10.31 -1.13 3.94
CA VAL A 111 -11.43 -1.29 4.88
C VAL A 111 -12.52 -2.18 4.31
N GLY A 112 -12.98 -1.87 3.09
CA GLY A 112 -14.05 -2.60 2.45
C GLY A 112 -13.69 -4.07 2.23
N ILE A 113 -12.51 -4.31 1.67
CA ILE A 113 -12.04 -5.68 1.42
C ILE A 113 -11.78 -6.43 2.72
N GLY A 114 -11.18 -5.80 3.73
CA GLY A 114 -10.88 -6.44 5.02
C GLY A 114 -12.15 -6.85 5.75
N LEU A 115 -13.20 -6.03 5.71
CA LEU A 115 -14.50 -6.35 6.30
C LEU A 115 -15.17 -7.53 5.57
N VAL A 116 -15.23 -7.48 4.24
CA VAL A 116 -15.85 -8.54 3.44
C VAL A 116 -15.07 -9.86 3.56
N PHE A 117 -13.73 -9.80 3.58
CA PHE A 117 -12.85 -10.96 3.73
C PHE A 117 -12.98 -11.60 5.12
N LEU A 118 -13.10 -10.79 6.18
CA LEU A 118 -13.36 -11.28 7.53
C LEU A 118 -14.73 -11.97 7.61
N LEU A 119 -15.77 -11.38 7.03
CA LEU A 119 -17.10 -12.00 6.96
C LEU A 119 -17.07 -13.32 6.20
N ALA A 120 -16.37 -13.37 5.07
CA ALA A 120 -16.19 -14.60 4.29
C ALA A 120 -15.48 -15.68 5.11
N SER A 121 -14.43 -15.32 5.87
CA SER A 121 -13.72 -16.25 6.76
C SER A 121 -14.63 -16.80 7.88
N ILE A 122 -15.53 -15.98 8.46
CA ILE A 122 -16.50 -16.40 9.47
C ILE A 122 -17.54 -17.37 8.88
N ILE A 123 -18.04 -17.08 7.68
CA ILE A 123 -18.99 -17.94 7.00
C ILE A 123 -18.32 -19.28 6.67
N PHE A 124 -17.12 -19.23 6.10
CA PHE A 124 -16.35 -20.41 5.72
C PHE A 124 -16.05 -21.34 6.91
N VAL A 125 -15.58 -20.79 8.05
CA VAL A 125 -15.35 -21.60 9.25
C VAL A 125 -16.65 -22.21 9.81
N SER A 126 -17.80 -21.56 9.60
CA SER A 126 -19.10 -22.07 10.05
C SER A 126 -19.62 -23.21 9.18
N THR A 127 -19.13 -23.34 7.94
CA THR A 127 -19.63 -24.29 6.94
C THR A 127 -18.64 -25.40 6.58
N HIS A 128 -17.39 -25.34 7.02
CA HIS A 128 -16.37 -26.32 6.64
C HIS A 128 -16.62 -27.71 7.25
N ASP A 129 -16.39 -28.75 6.45
CA ASP A 129 -16.15 -30.10 6.94
C ASP A 129 -14.69 -30.22 7.35
N ARG A 130 -14.40 -31.07 8.34
CA ARG A 130 -13.05 -31.18 8.93
C ARG A 130 -12.03 -31.89 8.03
N THR A 131 -11.98 -31.54 6.75
CA THR A 131 -10.93 -31.95 5.82
C THR A 131 -9.66 -31.13 6.08
N SER A 132 -8.50 -31.72 5.82
CA SER A 132 -7.21 -31.07 6.08
C SER A 132 -6.99 -29.82 5.20
N ALA A 133 -7.54 -29.83 3.98
CA ALA A 133 -7.43 -28.71 3.05
C ALA A 133 -8.32 -27.53 3.47
N GLU A 134 -9.57 -27.77 3.87
CA GLU A 134 -10.48 -26.73 4.37
C GLU A 134 -9.95 -26.09 5.66
N PHE A 135 -9.36 -26.90 6.55
CA PHE A 135 -8.70 -26.39 7.75
C PHE A 135 -7.55 -25.44 7.39
N ALA A 136 -6.71 -25.81 6.40
CA ALA A 136 -5.62 -24.95 5.94
C ALA A 136 -6.14 -23.63 5.34
N ALA A 137 -7.14 -23.71 4.46
CA ALA A 137 -7.79 -22.53 3.87
C ALA A 137 -8.36 -21.61 4.96
N THR A 138 -8.99 -22.18 5.99
CA THR A 138 -9.53 -21.43 7.14
C THR A 138 -8.42 -20.69 7.89
N VAL A 139 -7.31 -21.38 8.21
CA VAL A 139 -6.17 -20.77 8.94
C VAL A 139 -5.56 -19.62 8.13
N PHE A 140 -5.34 -19.82 6.83
CA PHE A 140 -4.81 -18.76 5.97
C PHE A 140 -5.81 -17.62 5.78
N GLY A 141 -7.12 -17.88 5.74
CA GLY A 141 -8.17 -16.87 5.74
C GLY A 141 -8.15 -16.00 7.01
N PHE A 142 -8.03 -16.61 8.20
CA PHE A 142 -7.90 -15.82 9.43
C PHE A 142 -6.60 -15.02 9.49
N LEU A 143 -5.48 -15.60 9.06
CA LEU A 143 -4.21 -14.87 8.96
C LEU A 143 -4.30 -13.68 8.02
N ALA A 144 -4.90 -13.86 6.83
CA ALA A 144 -5.16 -12.78 5.89
C ALA A 144 -6.04 -11.70 6.53
N SER A 145 -7.14 -12.08 7.19
CA SER A 145 -8.03 -11.15 7.91
C SER A 145 -7.30 -10.32 8.96
N ILE A 146 -6.41 -10.95 9.73
CA ILE A 146 -5.57 -10.25 10.73
C ILE A 146 -4.64 -9.25 10.04
N THR A 147 -4.02 -9.62 8.92
CA THR A 147 -3.14 -8.69 8.19
C THR A 147 -3.89 -7.50 7.61
N PHE A 148 -5.10 -7.71 7.06
CA PHE A 148 -5.99 -6.62 6.63
C PHE A 148 -6.37 -5.71 7.80
N LEU A 149 -6.66 -6.30 8.97
CA LEU A 149 -6.97 -5.53 10.19
C LEU A 149 -5.77 -4.70 10.65
N LEU A 150 -4.56 -5.26 10.66
CA LEU A 150 -3.34 -4.54 11.02
C LEU A 150 -3.02 -3.39 10.06
N ASP A 151 -3.17 -3.61 8.74
CA ASP A 151 -3.00 -2.56 7.72
C ASP A 151 -4.01 -1.43 7.96
N PHE A 152 -5.28 -1.78 8.21
CA PHE A 152 -6.32 -0.82 8.57
C PHE A 152 -5.97 -0.04 9.85
N LEU A 153 -5.56 -0.71 10.92
CA LEU A 153 -5.23 -0.07 12.19
C LEU A 153 -4.07 0.91 12.02
N ILE A 154 -3.00 0.50 11.31
CA ILE A 154 -1.85 1.36 11.05
C ILE A 154 -2.29 2.62 10.27
N MET A 155 -3.04 2.45 9.18
CA MET A 155 -3.55 3.59 8.41
C MET A 155 -4.49 4.47 9.23
N PHE A 156 -5.31 3.89 10.10
CA PHE A 156 -6.21 4.61 10.99
C PHE A 156 -5.43 5.44 12.02
N TYR A 157 -4.40 4.87 12.63
CA TYR A 157 -3.52 5.59 13.57
C TYR A 157 -2.79 6.73 12.88
N GLU A 158 -2.26 6.51 11.67
CA GLU A 158 -1.62 7.58 10.88
C GLU A 158 -2.60 8.72 10.57
N LYS A 159 -3.82 8.40 10.13
CA LYS A 159 -4.86 9.40 9.85
C LYS A 159 -5.28 10.16 11.12
N ARG A 160 -5.36 9.47 12.26
CA ARG A 160 -5.62 10.07 13.59
C ARG A 160 -4.51 11.04 13.95
N GLN A 161 -3.24 10.66 13.78
CA GLN A 161 -2.10 11.53 14.06
C GLN A 161 -2.09 12.76 13.17
N GLU A 162 -2.29 12.60 11.85
CA GLU A 162 -2.40 13.73 10.91
C GLU A 162 -3.55 14.68 11.30
N SER A 163 -4.68 14.14 11.74
CA SER A 163 -5.84 14.94 12.17
C SER A 163 -5.57 15.72 13.47
N GLN A 164 -4.78 15.15 14.40
CA GLN A 164 -4.40 15.81 15.64
C GLN A 164 -3.36 16.91 15.40
N LEU A 165 -2.42 16.71 14.47
CA LEU A 165 -1.45 17.75 14.07
C LEU A 165 -2.12 18.93 13.35
N ARG A 166 -3.23 18.68 12.64
CA ARG A 166 -3.96 19.70 11.88
C ARG A 166 -4.95 20.51 12.72
N LYS A 167 -5.23 20.11 13.98
CA LYS A 167 -6.07 20.89 14.89
C LYS A 167 -5.23 22.04 15.47
N PRO A 168 -5.60 23.32 15.23
CA PRO A 168 -4.67 24.44 15.33
C PRO A 168 -4.24 24.74 16.77
N GLU A 169 -2.96 25.08 16.88
CA GLU A 169 -2.37 25.92 17.92
C GLU A 169 -3.26 27.17 18.12
N PRO A 170 -3.82 27.43 19.31
CA PRO A 170 -4.56 28.65 19.55
C PRO A 170 -3.61 29.84 19.42
N THR A 171 -3.78 30.60 18.35
CA THR A 171 -3.04 31.82 18.06
C THR A 171 -3.50 32.91 19.02
N THR A 172 -2.96 32.96 20.24
CA THR A 172 -3.03 34.16 21.08
C THR A 172 -1.92 35.11 20.65
N LYS A 173 -2.09 35.71 19.46
CA LYS A 173 -1.43 36.97 19.09
C LYS A 173 -2.47 38.08 19.23
N THR A 174 -2.68 38.54 20.46
CA THR A 174 -3.25 39.86 20.70
C THR A 174 -2.07 40.83 20.81
N GLU A 175 -1.80 41.51 19.71
CA GLU A 175 -1.65 42.96 19.72
C GLU A 175 -0.59 43.55 20.68
N ASN A 176 0.68 43.19 20.47
CA ASN A 176 1.73 44.20 20.55
C ASN A 176 1.89 44.77 19.14
N VAL A 177 2.06 46.09 19.03
CA VAL A 177 2.24 46.91 17.80
C VAL A 177 0.98 47.65 17.34
N THR A 178 0.60 48.69 18.08
CA THR A 178 0.27 50.01 17.51
C THR A 178 1.42 50.94 17.94
N GLU A 179 2.41 51.09 17.06
CA GLU A 179 2.67 52.29 16.24
C GLU A 179 3.39 53.43 17.02
N PRO A 180 4.60 53.85 16.61
CA PRO A 180 5.28 55.02 17.18
C PRO A 180 4.84 56.28 16.43
N LEU A 181 4.29 57.27 17.13
CA LEU A 181 4.09 58.61 16.57
C LEU A 181 4.85 59.64 17.41
N ASN A 182 5.88 60.18 16.76
CA ASN A 182 6.68 61.33 17.14
C ASN A 182 5.78 62.57 17.34
N ALA A 183 5.83 63.21 18.51
CA ALA A 183 5.55 64.63 18.74
C ALA A 183 6.10 65.05 20.12
#